data_AF-A0AAD2FZY1-F1
#
_entry.id   AF-A0AAD2FZY1-F1
#
_cell.length_a   1.000
_cell.length_b   1.000
_cell.length_c   1.000
_cell.angle_alpha   90.00
_cell.angle_beta   90.00
_cell.angle_gamma   90.00
#
_symmetry.space_group_name_H-M   'P 1'
#
loop_
_entity.id
_entity.type
_entity.pdbx_description
1 polymer ?
#
loop_
_entity_poly.entity_id
_entity_poly.type
_entity_poly.pdbx_seq_one_letter_code
_entity_poly.pdbx_strand_id
1 'polypeptide(L)'
;MLWRVLLAFLWMFLPSTGGDILTLDDLQIINTMIRQGDDVMIRLEPTKASAVRQKTVCRRMRNKLVETLEKAHGLSVRSEAAEAIRLCTASNPQNRADFALENSGTVYSGLKDVIDSGLKVHNATEDAARGERIKAIQSIAKAAEAIWILTFNNDLGQEEFFRIGAVDSLIMVLRTCHIENSENGKRYSHSSKAVMWSLAALQNLAATFCYSETGYCQWIWNDKGELVMTGAKPRSKIGYKVRQKIMMHLANTDLSAILCSLICLGPVSKPHGRIYAWPSQSNAHAHQNFPSIIPWAAIGFVKNLALSEDVSRLWKENNQLFECLCVIAKRSPDWLEIVNAEEALHHLGWRDSCPSFHDRCSDYPKWTFLDSDEDCPQFEEERYCATYGETKNENGTSANEACCACGGGIPNKGKADTNHNNMNNNKEEEDKSSYQDL
;
A
#
# COMPACT_ATOMS: atom_id res chain seq x y z
N MET A 1 14.01 27.45 13.75
CA MET A 1 14.28 26.05 13.35
C MET A 1 15.74 25.65 13.59
N LEU A 2 16.73 26.39 13.07
CA LEU A 2 18.16 26.08 13.22
C LEU A 2 18.62 25.90 14.69
N TRP A 3 18.19 26.78 15.60
CA TRP A 3 18.54 26.69 17.02
C TRP A 3 18.01 25.43 17.71
N ARG A 4 16.80 24.99 17.35
CA ARG A 4 16.22 23.74 17.89
C ARG A 4 16.97 22.51 17.38
N VAL A 5 17.44 22.54 16.14
CA VAL A 5 18.28 21.47 15.58
C VAL A 5 19.64 21.42 16.29
N LEU A 6 20.27 22.57 16.53
CA LEU A 6 21.52 22.67 17.30
C LEU A 6 21.36 22.17 18.73
N LEU A 7 20.27 22.53 19.41
CA LEU A 7 19.96 22.02 20.75
C LEU A 7 19.73 20.50 20.74
N ALA A 8 19.04 19.96 19.74
CA ALA A 8 18.85 18.52 19.59
C ALA A 8 20.20 17.79 19.39
N PHE A 9 21.10 18.38 18.61
CA PHE A 9 22.47 17.90 18.44
C PHE A 9 23.23 17.89 19.76
N LEU A 10 23.20 18.99 20.53
CA LEU A 10 23.84 19.07 21.83
C LEU A 10 23.24 18.08 22.84
N TRP A 11 21.92 17.91 22.83
CA TRP A 11 21.21 16.97 23.70
C TRP A 11 21.61 15.52 23.43
N MET A 12 21.90 15.15 22.17
CA MET A 12 22.41 13.83 21.82
C MET A 12 23.82 13.52 22.35
N PHE A 13 24.56 14.51 22.85
CA PHE A 13 25.88 14.31 23.48
C PHE A 13 25.83 14.33 25.01
N LEU A 14 24.69 14.68 25.62
CA LEU A 14 24.56 14.58 27.07
C LEU A 14 24.40 13.10 27.46
N PRO A 15 25.17 12.61 28.45
CA PRO A 15 25.00 11.26 28.95
C PRO A 15 23.56 11.08 29.44
N SER A 16 22.90 10.02 28.96
CA SER A 16 21.55 9.70 29.35
C SER A 16 21.50 9.45 30.86
N THR A 17 20.99 10.42 31.63
CA THR A 17 20.46 10.14 32.96
C THR A 17 19.29 9.17 32.75
N GLY A 18 19.39 7.96 33.31
CA GLY A 18 18.44 6.88 33.02
C GLY A 18 17.00 7.22 33.43
N GLY A 19 16.02 6.81 32.62
CA GLY A 19 14.61 6.72 33.03
C GLY A 19 13.60 7.65 32.33
N ASP A 20 14.05 8.63 31.54
CA ASP A 20 13.11 9.60 30.98
C ASP A 20 12.47 9.12 29.66
N ILE A 21 11.15 8.88 29.72
CA ILE A 21 10.26 8.73 28.56
C ILE A 21 10.39 9.98 27.68
N LEU A 22 10.55 9.80 26.36
CA LEU A 22 10.66 10.93 25.45
C LEU A 22 9.34 11.69 25.37
N THR A 23 9.42 13.01 25.41
CA THR A 23 8.23 13.87 25.25
C THR A 23 7.78 13.89 23.79
N LEU A 24 6.57 14.41 23.54
CA LEU A 24 6.06 14.60 22.18
C LEU A 24 7.00 15.50 21.35
N ASP A 25 7.50 16.58 21.96
CA ASP A 25 8.38 17.54 21.30
C ASP A 25 9.73 16.90 20.93
N ASP A 26 10.30 16.08 21.83
CA ASP A 26 11.55 15.36 21.56
C ASP A 26 11.40 14.45 20.32
N LEU A 27 10.31 13.70 20.26
CA LEU A 27 10.04 12.77 19.15
C LEU A 27 9.80 13.52 17.83
N GLN A 28 9.07 14.63 17.85
CA GLN A 28 8.86 15.45 16.66
C GLN A 28 10.17 16.05 16.14
N ILE A 29 11.06 16.49 17.04
CA ILE A 29 12.40 16.96 16.70
C ILE A 29 13.22 15.83 16.06
N ILE A 30 13.21 14.64 16.65
CA ILE A 30 13.91 13.45 16.11
C ILE A 30 13.39 13.11 14.72
N ASN A 31 12.07 13.03 14.54
CA ASN A 31 11.43 12.69 13.27
C ASN A 31 11.77 13.73 12.20
N THR A 32 11.67 15.02 12.52
CA THR A 32 12.01 16.13 11.61
C THR A 32 13.48 16.08 11.20
N MET A 33 14.37 15.86 12.16
CA MET A 33 15.81 15.78 11.90
C MET A 33 16.14 14.60 11.00
N ILE A 34 15.62 13.39 11.28
CA ILE A 34 15.88 12.23 10.43
C ILE A 34 15.37 12.49 9.01
N ARG A 35 14.13 12.99 8.87
CA ARG A 35 13.49 13.25 7.55
C ARG A 35 13.98 14.48 6.80
N GLN A 36 14.88 15.29 7.34
CA GLN A 36 15.26 16.55 6.69
C GLN A 36 15.77 16.35 5.25
N GLY A 37 15.02 16.85 4.25
CA GLY A 37 15.32 16.67 2.83
C GLY A 37 14.99 15.27 2.28
N ASP A 38 14.10 14.54 2.96
CA ASP A 38 13.59 13.22 2.59
C ASP A 38 12.07 13.18 2.84
N ASP A 39 11.34 13.67 1.84
CA ASP A 39 9.90 13.87 1.85
C ASP A 39 9.15 12.79 1.07
N VAL A 40 9.85 11.76 0.59
CA VAL A 40 9.21 10.60 -0.06
C VAL A 40 8.40 9.81 0.98
N MET A 41 7.20 9.40 0.60
CA MET A 41 6.31 8.61 1.45
C MET A 41 6.75 7.15 1.49
N ILE A 42 6.89 6.52 0.32
CA ILE A 42 7.38 5.15 0.19
C ILE A 42 8.90 5.18 0.11
N ARG A 43 9.53 5.05 1.28
CA ARG A 43 10.96 5.24 1.43
C ARG A 43 11.72 3.92 1.32
N LEU A 44 11.93 3.47 0.09
CA LEU A 44 12.74 2.27 -0.18
C LEU A 44 14.21 2.52 0.17
N GLU A 45 14.74 3.66 -0.26
CA GLU A 45 16.10 4.10 0.03
C GLU A 45 16.11 5.54 0.57
N PRO A 46 16.86 5.80 1.65
CA PRO A 46 16.97 7.12 2.23
C PRO A 46 17.95 7.94 1.40
N THR A 47 17.81 9.26 1.41
CA THR A 47 18.90 10.11 0.90
C THR A 47 20.19 9.83 1.68
N LYS A 48 21.38 9.96 1.04
CA LYS A 48 22.67 9.77 1.72
C LYS A 48 22.77 10.57 3.03
N ALA A 49 22.28 11.81 3.03
CA ALA A 49 22.25 12.65 4.21
C ALA A 49 21.34 12.11 5.31
N SER A 50 20.16 11.59 4.95
CA SER A 50 19.26 10.98 5.93
C SER A 50 19.78 9.65 6.46
N ALA A 51 20.42 8.80 5.64
CA ALA A 51 21.09 7.58 6.09
C ALA A 51 22.11 7.84 7.20
N VAL A 52 22.93 8.88 7.05
CA VAL A 52 23.92 9.28 8.07
C VAL A 52 23.24 9.68 9.38
N ARG A 53 22.15 10.45 9.31
CA ARG A 53 21.39 10.85 10.50
C ARG A 53 20.72 9.65 11.15
N GLN A 54 20.08 8.77 10.39
CA GLN A 54 19.51 7.51 10.89
C GLN A 54 20.56 6.70 11.66
N LYS A 55 21.73 6.45 11.06
CA LYS A 55 22.79 5.66 11.71
C LYS A 55 23.23 6.25 13.06
N THR A 56 23.32 7.58 13.13
CA THR A 56 23.80 8.29 14.33
C THR A 56 22.74 8.31 15.43
N VAL A 57 21.52 8.69 15.08
CA VAL A 57 20.41 8.90 16.04
C VAL A 57 19.88 7.56 16.54
N CYS A 58 19.64 6.62 15.63
CA CYS A 58 18.88 5.41 15.94
C CYS A 58 19.64 4.44 16.84
N ARG A 59 20.97 4.35 16.70
CA ARG A 59 21.78 3.53 17.59
C ARG A 59 21.72 4.02 19.04
N ARG A 60 21.64 5.34 19.25
CA ARG A 60 21.60 5.93 20.60
C ARG A 60 20.20 5.93 21.20
N MET A 61 19.19 6.17 20.37
CA MET A 61 17.82 6.39 20.83
C MET A 61 16.98 5.11 20.91
N ARG A 62 17.44 3.98 20.36
CA ARG A 62 16.71 2.70 20.28
C ARG A 62 15.95 2.35 21.57
N ASN A 63 16.65 2.16 22.68
CA ASN A 63 16.03 1.72 23.94
C ASN A 63 15.02 2.74 24.46
N LYS A 64 15.33 4.04 24.36
CA LYS A 64 14.39 5.10 24.74
C LYS A 64 13.14 5.14 23.86
N LEU A 65 13.28 4.89 22.56
CA LEU A 65 12.15 4.82 21.64
C LEU A 65 11.24 3.64 21.97
N VAL A 66 11.82 2.46 22.25
CA VAL A 66 11.06 1.27 22.66
C VAL A 66 10.36 1.51 24.00
N GLU A 67 11.09 2.02 24.99
CA GLU A 67 10.52 2.32 26.30
C GLU A 67 9.41 3.37 26.22
N THR A 68 9.57 4.40 25.37
CA THR A 68 8.55 5.41 25.14
C THR A 68 7.32 4.83 24.44
N LEU A 69 7.52 3.96 23.43
CA LEU A 69 6.42 3.28 22.74
C LEU A 69 5.60 2.41 23.70
N GLU A 70 6.26 1.76 24.66
CA GLU A 70 5.62 0.89 25.64
C GLU A 70 4.94 1.67 26.77
N LYS A 71 5.68 2.57 27.42
CA LYS A 71 5.30 3.12 28.72
C LYS A 71 4.61 4.49 28.66
N ALA A 72 4.67 5.21 27.53
CA ALA A 72 4.04 6.53 27.46
C ALA A 72 2.50 6.41 27.50
N HIS A 73 1.84 7.22 28.34
CA HIS A 73 0.38 7.18 28.48
C HIS A 73 -0.39 7.78 27.28
N GLY A 74 0.25 8.65 26.49
CA GLY A 74 -0.42 9.37 25.40
C GLY A 74 -0.29 8.67 24.05
N LEU A 75 -1.41 8.44 23.36
CA LEU A 75 -1.45 7.85 22.00
C LEU A 75 -0.54 8.62 21.02
N SER A 76 -0.58 9.96 21.07
CA SER A 76 0.28 10.80 20.23
C SER A 76 1.78 10.58 20.49
N VAL A 77 2.19 10.43 21.75
CA VAL A 77 3.59 10.19 22.11
C VAL A 77 4.04 8.83 21.59
N ARG A 78 3.27 7.78 21.87
CA ARG A 78 3.54 6.41 21.37
C ARG A 78 3.57 6.37 19.84
N SER A 79 2.69 7.12 19.19
CA SER A 79 2.63 7.25 17.74
C SER A 79 3.85 7.93 17.13
N GLU A 80 4.37 9.00 17.74
CA GLU A 80 5.61 9.63 17.26
C GLU A 80 6.84 8.73 17.53
N ALA A 81 6.81 7.93 18.60
CA ALA A 81 7.83 6.90 18.84
C ALA A 81 7.79 5.81 17.76
N ALA A 82 6.59 5.37 17.35
CA ALA A 82 6.42 4.45 16.23
C ALA A 82 6.99 5.02 14.91
N GLU A 83 6.74 6.29 14.61
CA GLU A 83 7.33 6.99 13.45
C GLU A 83 8.86 7.04 13.54
N ALA A 84 9.42 7.32 14.71
CA ALA A 84 10.87 7.33 14.91
C ALA A 84 11.48 5.93 14.73
N ILE A 85 10.86 4.88 15.28
CA ILE A 85 11.28 3.48 15.11
C ILE A 85 11.27 3.10 13.63
N ARG A 86 10.18 3.45 12.93
CA ARG A 86 10.08 3.26 11.48
C ARG A 86 11.22 3.96 10.74
N LEU A 87 11.44 5.23 11.02
CA LEU A 87 12.52 6.00 10.39
C LEU A 87 13.89 5.39 10.71
N CYS A 88 14.06 4.79 11.88
CA CYS A 88 15.29 4.14 12.27
C CYS A 88 15.54 2.79 11.59
N THR A 89 14.48 2.14 11.15
CA THR A 89 14.54 0.80 10.56
C THR A 89 14.40 0.82 9.03
N ALA A 90 13.89 1.94 8.48
CA ALA A 90 13.83 2.20 7.05
C ALA A 90 15.23 2.08 6.43
N SER A 91 15.37 1.10 5.53
CA SER A 91 16.59 0.84 4.74
C SER A 91 17.85 0.48 5.53
N ASN A 92 17.73 0.11 6.82
CA ASN A 92 18.83 -0.41 7.62
C ASN A 92 18.47 -1.81 8.17
N PRO A 93 18.87 -2.89 7.46
CA PRO A 93 18.61 -4.26 7.90
C PRO A 93 19.15 -4.59 9.29
N GLN A 94 20.32 -4.03 9.66
CA GLN A 94 20.88 -4.23 10.99
C GLN A 94 19.99 -3.63 12.07
N ASN A 95 19.52 -2.39 11.89
CA ASN A 95 18.60 -1.79 12.85
C ASN A 95 17.30 -2.62 12.96
N ARG A 96 16.75 -3.14 11.85
CA ARG A 96 15.58 -4.04 11.91
C ARG A 96 15.85 -5.27 12.77
N ALA A 97 16.99 -5.93 12.56
CA ALA A 97 17.40 -7.08 13.36
C ALA A 97 17.59 -6.71 14.84
N ASP A 98 18.22 -5.56 15.12
CA ASP A 98 18.48 -5.11 16.48
C ASP A 98 17.20 -4.77 17.25
N PHE A 99 16.24 -4.07 16.62
CA PHE A 99 14.92 -3.84 17.21
C PHE A 99 14.16 -5.15 17.47
N ALA A 100 14.40 -6.18 16.64
CA ALA A 100 13.79 -7.49 16.80
C ALA A 100 14.41 -8.31 17.95
N LEU A 101 15.75 -8.30 18.08
CA LEU A 101 16.49 -9.14 19.03
C LEU A 101 16.56 -8.56 20.44
N GLU A 102 16.86 -7.28 20.58
CA GLU A 102 17.17 -6.68 21.89
C GLU A 102 15.92 -6.28 22.68
N ASN A 103 14.78 -6.20 22.01
CA ASN A 103 13.52 -5.72 22.57
C ASN A 103 12.36 -6.66 22.19
N SER A 104 12.67 -7.95 22.02
CA SER A 104 11.75 -8.97 21.51
C SER A 104 10.47 -8.98 22.35
N GLY A 105 9.35 -8.65 21.71
CA GLY A 105 8.05 -8.53 22.37
C GLY A 105 7.58 -7.10 22.51
N THR A 106 8.33 -6.24 23.20
CA THR A 106 7.89 -4.88 23.58
C THR A 106 7.62 -3.98 22.37
N VAL A 107 8.50 -3.99 21.37
CA VAL A 107 8.28 -3.20 20.14
C VAL A 107 7.03 -3.68 19.42
N TYR A 108 6.83 -4.99 19.36
CA TYR A 108 5.74 -5.59 18.62
C TYR A 108 4.39 -5.35 19.29
N SER A 109 4.30 -5.62 20.60
CA SER A 109 3.10 -5.32 21.39
C SER A 109 2.81 -3.82 21.40
N GLY A 110 3.83 -2.98 21.61
CA GLY A 110 3.68 -1.53 21.62
C GLY A 110 3.12 -0.97 20.31
N LEU A 111 3.56 -1.48 19.15
CA LEU A 111 3.02 -1.05 17.85
C LEU A 111 1.59 -1.55 17.63
N LYS A 112 1.28 -2.80 17.99
CA LYS A 112 -0.10 -3.31 17.92
C LYS A 112 -1.04 -2.51 18.82
N ASP A 113 -0.61 -2.20 20.05
CA ASP A 113 -1.39 -1.42 21.00
C ASP A 113 -1.70 -0.01 20.50
N VAL A 114 -0.79 0.63 19.75
CA VAL A 114 -1.07 1.93 19.11
C VAL A 114 -2.19 1.80 18.07
N ILE A 115 -2.20 0.71 17.29
CA ILE A 115 -3.29 0.43 16.34
C ILE A 115 -4.61 0.20 17.08
N ASP A 116 -4.62 -0.68 18.08
CA ASP A 116 -5.84 -1.00 18.85
C ASP A 116 -6.40 0.21 19.59
N SER A 117 -5.52 1.01 20.22
CA SER A 117 -5.90 2.26 20.89
C SER A 117 -6.44 3.29 19.90
N GLY A 118 -5.82 3.39 18.72
CA GLY A 118 -6.29 4.25 17.64
C GLY A 118 -7.67 3.84 17.14
N LEU A 119 -7.91 2.53 16.93
CA LEU A 119 -9.21 1.99 16.54
C LEU A 119 -10.28 2.29 17.60
N LYS A 120 -9.95 2.12 18.88
CA LYS A 120 -10.84 2.44 19.99
C LYS A 120 -11.24 3.92 20.01
N VAL A 121 -10.30 4.83 19.80
CA VAL A 121 -10.58 6.29 19.74
C VAL A 121 -11.36 6.65 18.48
N HIS A 122 -11.05 6.03 17.33
CA HIS A 122 -11.76 6.26 16.09
C HIS A 122 -13.23 5.83 16.16
N ASN A 123 -13.49 4.71 16.84
CA ASN A 123 -14.82 4.13 17.05
C ASN A 123 -15.60 4.70 18.23
N ALA A 124 -14.98 5.56 19.04
CA ALA A 124 -15.69 6.23 20.12
C ALA A 124 -16.84 7.09 19.54
N THR A 125 -17.92 7.21 20.31
CA THR A 125 -19.18 7.87 19.94
C THR A 125 -19.00 9.33 19.50
N GLU A 126 -20.09 9.96 19.04
CA GLU A 126 -20.10 11.34 18.51
C GLU A 126 -19.33 12.37 19.34
N ASP A 127 -19.27 12.18 20.66
CA ASP A 127 -18.56 13.02 21.63
C ASP A 127 -17.03 13.13 21.39
N ALA A 128 -16.44 12.16 20.69
CA ALA A 128 -15.03 12.27 20.30
C ALA A 128 -14.87 13.39 19.28
N ALA A 129 -14.28 14.50 19.74
CA ALA A 129 -13.95 15.64 18.90
C ALA A 129 -13.25 15.17 17.63
N ARG A 130 -13.70 15.66 16.47
CA ARG A 130 -13.16 15.31 15.14
C ARG A 130 -11.62 15.31 15.09
N GLY A 131 -10.97 16.24 15.79
CA GLY A 131 -9.52 16.32 15.88
C GLY A 131 -8.85 15.09 16.50
N GLU A 132 -9.46 14.47 17.52
CA GLU A 132 -8.92 13.26 18.15
C GLU A 132 -9.04 12.03 17.24
N ARG A 133 -10.13 11.91 16.48
CA ARG A 133 -10.27 10.84 15.49
C ARG A 133 -9.22 10.94 14.38
N ILE A 134 -8.93 12.16 13.91
CA ILE A 134 -7.87 12.39 12.91
C ILE A 134 -6.50 11.99 13.47
N LYS A 135 -6.18 12.39 14.71
CA LYS A 135 -4.93 11.97 15.37
C LYS A 135 -4.85 10.45 15.51
N ALA A 136 -5.95 9.80 15.91
CA ALA A 136 -6.01 8.35 16.04
C ALA A 136 -5.72 7.62 14.71
N ILE A 137 -6.31 8.07 13.61
CA ILE A 137 -6.04 7.54 12.27
C ILE A 137 -4.57 7.74 11.88
N GLN A 138 -4.00 8.91 12.15
CA GLN A 138 -2.58 9.17 11.91
C GLN A 138 -1.68 8.25 12.76
N SER A 139 -2.11 7.93 13.99
CA SER A 139 -1.41 7.00 14.86
C SER A 139 -1.42 5.58 14.34
N ILE A 140 -2.57 5.09 13.87
CA ILE A 140 -2.70 3.80 13.21
C ILE A 140 -1.75 3.75 12.00
N ALA A 141 -1.76 4.77 11.14
CA ALA A 141 -0.95 4.80 9.94
C ALA A 141 0.56 4.70 10.24
N LYS A 142 1.06 5.45 11.22
CA LYS A 142 2.48 5.41 11.62
C LYS A 142 2.87 4.05 12.20
N ALA A 143 2.02 3.46 13.03
CA ALA A 143 2.26 2.15 13.60
C ALA A 143 2.27 1.06 12.50
N ALA A 144 1.26 1.05 11.63
CA ALA A 144 1.19 0.10 10.51
C ALA A 144 2.39 0.22 9.57
N GLU A 145 2.85 1.44 9.28
CA GLU A 145 4.06 1.65 8.48
C GLU A 145 5.33 1.11 9.18
N ALA A 146 5.44 1.25 10.50
CA ALA A 146 6.51 0.63 11.27
C ALA A 146 6.46 -0.90 11.21
N ILE A 147 5.26 -1.50 11.31
CA ILE A 147 5.06 -2.96 11.16
C ILE A 147 5.50 -3.41 9.77
N TRP A 148 5.11 -2.70 8.72
CA TRP A 148 5.51 -2.99 7.33
C TRP A 148 7.04 -3.05 7.20
N ILE A 149 7.76 -2.05 7.71
CA ILE A 149 9.23 -2.05 7.65
C ILE A 149 9.85 -3.16 8.52
N LEU A 150 9.37 -3.36 9.75
CA LEU A 150 9.93 -4.33 10.68
C LEU A 150 9.72 -5.79 10.26
N THR A 151 8.72 -6.06 9.42
CA THR A 151 8.42 -7.40 8.88
C THR A 151 9.13 -7.69 7.56
N PHE A 152 9.71 -6.68 6.90
CA PHE A 152 10.42 -6.85 5.64
C PHE A 152 11.71 -7.67 5.80
N ASN A 153 11.75 -8.83 5.16
CA ASN A 153 12.88 -9.78 5.20
C ASN A 153 13.35 -10.10 6.64
N ASN A 154 12.39 -10.17 7.57
CA ASN A 154 12.60 -10.39 8.99
C ASN A 154 11.56 -11.37 9.54
N ASP A 155 11.92 -12.65 9.54
CA ASP A 155 11.09 -13.77 9.96
C ASP A 155 10.71 -13.70 11.45
N LEU A 156 11.62 -13.27 12.32
CA LEU A 156 11.32 -13.04 13.74
C LEU A 156 10.24 -11.96 13.90
N GLY A 157 10.35 -10.86 13.16
CA GLY A 157 9.33 -9.81 13.16
C GLY A 157 7.97 -10.31 12.68
N GLN A 158 7.94 -11.08 11.59
CA GLN A 158 6.70 -11.69 11.09
C GLN A 158 6.07 -12.63 12.14
N GLU A 159 6.88 -13.47 12.77
CA GLU A 159 6.42 -14.45 13.78
C GLU A 159 5.85 -13.76 15.00
N GLU A 160 6.54 -12.76 15.54
CA GLU A 160 6.08 -12.04 16.73
C GLU A 160 4.81 -11.25 16.46
N PHE A 161 4.70 -10.51 15.34
CA PHE A 161 3.47 -9.80 14.99
C PHE A 161 2.28 -10.73 14.76
N PHE A 162 2.51 -11.90 14.14
CA PHE A 162 1.49 -12.92 14.00
C PHE A 162 1.04 -13.45 15.37
N ARG A 163 2.00 -13.81 16.25
CA ARG A 163 1.76 -14.36 17.59
C ARG A 163 0.92 -13.44 18.46
N ILE A 164 1.18 -12.13 18.42
CA ILE A 164 0.43 -11.14 19.22
C ILE A 164 -0.91 -10.74 18.59
N GLY A 165 -1.27 -11.27 17.42
CA GLY A 165 -2.55 -10.98 16.77
C GLY A 165 -2.61 -9.68 15.99
N ALA A 166 -1.47 -9.14 15.52
CA ALA A 166 -1.46 -7.89 14.74
C ALA A 166 -2.23 -7.99 13.41
N VAL A 167 -2.32 -9.19 12.83
CA VAL A 167 -3.11 -9.45 11.60
C VAL A 167 -4.58 -9.08 11.81
N ASP A 168 -5.17 -9.48 12.94
CA ASP A 168 -6.59 -9.20 13.23
C ASP A 168 -6.83 -7.70 13.41
N SER A 169 -5.93 -7.00 14.12
CA SER A 169 -5.98 -5.54 14.30
C SER A 169 -5.88 -4.80 12.96
N LEU A 170 -4.95 -5.21 12.08
CA LEU A 170 -4.77 -4.59 10.77
C LEU A 170 -5.98 -4.81 9.85
N ILE A 171 -6.59 -6.00 9.86
CA ILE A 171 -7.84 -6.26 9.13
C ILE A 171 -8.97 -5.40 9.67
N MET A 172 -9.05 -5.19 11.00
CA MET A 172 -10.05 -4.31 11.59
C MET A 172 -9.92 -2.87 11.08
N VAL A 173 -8.70 -2.36 10.88
CA VAL A 173 -8.48 -1.05 10.23
C VAL A 173 -9.14 -0.99 8.86
N LEU A 174 -9.01 -2.03 8.04
CA LEU A 174 -9.61 -2.05 6.69
C LEU A 174 -11.14 -2.00 6.73
N ARG A 175 -11.76 -2.63 7.73
CA ARG A 175 -13.22 -2.64 7.88
C ARG A 175 -13.77 -1.34 8.43
N THR A 176 -13.04 -0.74 9.35
CA THR A 176 -13.51 0.42 10.11
C THR A 176 -13.15 1.75 9.44
N CYS A 177 -11.96 1.87 8.88
CA CYS A 177 -11.48 3.13 8.32
C CYS A 177 -11.94 3.28 6.87
N HIS A 178 -13.18 3.70 6.69
CA HIS A 178 -13.76 3.89 5.36
C HIS A 178 -13.04 4.98 4.54
N ILE A 179 -12.90 4.71 3.24
CA ILE A 179 -12.44 5.68 2.26
C ILE A 179 -13.68 6.37 1.69
N GLU A 180 -13.95 7.58 2.16
CA GLU A 180 -15.03 8.40 1.61
C GLU A 180 -14.61 8.90 0.22
N ASN A 181 -15.36 8.50 -0.81
CA ASN A 181 -15.31 9.13 -2.11
C ASN A 181 -15.97 10.51 -1.99
N SER A 182 -15.18 11.57 -1.85
CA SER A 182 -15.75 12.92 -1.90
C SER A 182 -16.25 13.19 -3.31
N GLU A 183 -17.58 13.19 -3.49
CA GLU A 183 -18.27 13.50 -4.76
C GLU A 183 -17.84 14.85 -5.36
N ASN A 184 -17.27 15.74 -4.53
CA ASN A 184 -16.84 17.08 -4.93
C ASN A 184 -15.31 17.26 -5.01
N GLY A 185 -14.52 16.19 -4.87
CA GLY A 185 -13.05 16.22 -4.98
C GLY A 185 -12.33 17.13 -3.97
N LYS A 186 -13.03 17.63 -2.94
CA LYS A 186 -12.51 18.66 -2.01
C LYS A 186 -12.26 18.16 -0.58
N ARG A 187 -12.70 16.95 -0.21
CA ARG A 187 -12.39 16.36 1.11
C ARG A 187 -11.73 15.01 0.91
N TYR A 188 -10.44 14.93 1.21
CA TYR A 188 -9.72 13.66 1.22
C TYR A 188 -9.91 12.98 2.57
N SER A 189 -10.15 11.66 2.54
CA SER A 189 -10.26 10.88 3.77
C SER A 189 -8.91 10.78 4.47
N HIS A 190 -8.85 11.15 5.74
CA HIS A 190 -7.65 10.92 6.57
C HIS A 190 -7.34 9.43 6.71
N SER A 191 -8.33 8.56 6.49
CA SER A 191 -8.21 7.10 6.54
C SER A 191 -7.29 6.53 5.47
N SER A 192 -7.11 7.21 4.32
CA SER A 192 -6.33 6.68 3.19
C SER A 192 -4.93 6.20 3.59
N LYS A 193 -4.24 6.98 4.43
CA LYS A 193 -2.90 6.62 4.92
C LYS A 193 -2.92 5.37 5.80
N ALA A 194 -3.89 5.28 6.70
CA ALA A 194 -4.02 4.17 7.63
C ALA A 194 -4.37 2.87 6.92
N VAL A 195 -5.30 2.95 5.95
CA VAL A 195 -5.68 1.82 5.09
C VAL A 195 -4.50 1.36 4.25
N MET A 196 -3.85 2.28 3.52
CA MET A 196 -2.67 1.95 2.70
C MET A 196 -1.59 1.25 3.53
N TRP A 197 -1.17 1.83 4.66
CA TRP A 197 -0.10 1.23 5.46
C TRP A 197 -0.51 -0.06 6.16
N SER A 198 -1.79 -0.23 6.48
CA SER A 198 -2.28 -1.50 7.01
C SER A 198 -2.24 -2.61 5.96
N LEU A 199 -2.59 -2.30 4.71
CA LEU A 199 -2.44 -3.21 3.58
C LEU A 199 -0.98 -3.56 3.32
N ALA A 200 -0.08 -2.58 3.32
CA ALA A 200 1.36 -2.83 3.15
C ALA A 200 1.93 -3.70 4.29
N ALA A 201 1.51 -3.47 5.53
CA ALA A 201 1.90 -4.31 6.67
C ALA A 201 1.39 -5.76 6.49
N LEU A 202 0.13 -5.94 6.11
CA LEU A 202 -0.46 -7.25 5.82
C LEU A 202 0.24 -7.95 4.64
N GLN A 203 0.60 -7.20 3.59
CA GLN A 203 1.42 -7.68 2.49
C GLN A 203 2.72 -8.29 3.00
N ASN A 204 3.51 -7.56 3.80
CA ASN A 204 4.79 -8.07 4.27
C ASN A 204 4.63 -9.23 5.27
N LEU A 205 3.59 -9.21 6.12
CA LEU A 205 3.28 -10.34 6.99
C LEU A 205 2.92 -11.61 6.20
N ALA A 206 2.19 -11.47 5.09
CA ALA A 206 1.80 -12.57 4.22
C ALA A 206 2.91 -13.04 3.26
N ALA A 207 4.01 -12.29 3.14
CA ALA A 207 5.11 -12.61 2.23
C ALA A 207 5.88 -13.88 2.66
N THR A 208 6.44 -14.58 1.67
CA THR A 208 7.39 -15.66 1.91
C THR A 208 8.80 -15.16 1.56
N PHE A 209 9.67 -15.06 2.56
CA PHE A 209 11.06 -14.62 2.37
C PHE A 209 12.00 -15.82 2.23
N CYS A 210 13.02 -15.68 1.39
CA CYS A 210 14.02 -16.69 1.06
C CYS A 210 15.44 -16.15 1.25
N TYR A 211 16.43 -17.05 1.32
CA TYR A 211 17.85 -16.68 1.27
C TYR A 211 18.26 -16.32 -0.17
N SER A 212 17.76 -15.19 -0.67
CA SER A 212 18.07 -14.62 -1.98
C SER A 212 18.58 -13.18 -1.84
N GLU A 213 19.18 -12.62 -2.90
CA GLU A 213 19.66 -11.23 -2.90
C GLU A 213 18.52 -10.23 -2.63
N THR A 214 17.33 -10.50 -3.16
CA THR A 214 16.14 -9.66 -2.96
C THR A 214 15.41 -9.97 -1.64
N GLY A 215 15.76 -11.07 -0.98
CA GLY A 215 15.04 -11.62 0.17
C GLY A 215 13.71 -12.30 -0.17
N TYR A 216 13.22 -12.20 -1.40
CA TYR A 216 11.96 -12.82 -1.84
C TYR A 216 12.18 -14.19 -2.47
N CYS A 217 11.20 -15.07 -2.28
CA CYS A 217 11.14 -16.35 -2.97
C CYS A 217 10.60 -16.17 -4.40
N GLN A 218 11.12 -16.94 -5.36
CA GLN A 218 10.60 -16.99 -6.71
C GLN A 218 9.50 -18.07 -6.82
N TRP A 219 8.48 -17.79 -7.61
CA TRP A 219 7.33 -18.68 -7.80
C TRP A 219 7.05 -18.87 -9.28
N ILE A 220 6.90 -20.13 -9.71
CA ILE A 220 6.58 -20.49 -11.09
C ILE A 220 5.40 -21.47 -11.11
N TRP A 221 4.62 -21.45 -12.18
CA TRP A 221 3.67 -22.52 -12.46
C TRP A 221 4.43 -23.72 -13.02
N ASN A 222 4.19 -24.90 -12.46
CA ASN A 222 4.68 -26.15 -13.03
C ASN A 222 3.72 -26.69 -14.11
N ASP A 223 4.11 -27.77 -14.79
CA ASP A 223 3.30 -28.42 -15.84
C ASP A 223 1.94 -28.95 -15.35
N LYS A 224 1.72 -29.03 -14.03
CA LYS A 224 0.45 -29.43 -13.42
C LYS A 224 -0.48 -28.26 -13.16
N GLY A 225 -0.07 -27.04 -13.50
CA GLY A 225 -0.82 -25.84 -13.15
C GLY A 225 -0.85 -25.60 -11.64
N GLU A 226 0.24 -25.93 -10.94
CA GLU A 226 0.44 -25.60 -9.52
C GLU A 226 1.52 -24.52 -9.38
N LEU A 227 1.29 -23.53 -8.52
CA LEU A 227 2.28 -22.51 -8.21
C LEU A 227 3.29 -23.06 -7.20
N VAL A 228 4.52 -23.30 -7.66
CA VAL A 228 5.60 -23.87 -6.86
C VAL A 228 6.74 -22.87 -6.68
N MET A 229 7.32 -22.89 -5.49
CA MET A 229 8.49 -22.07 -5.18
C MET A 229 9.75 -22.69 -5.80
N THR A 230 10.60 -21.87 -6.41
CA THR A 230 11.88 -22.29 -7.00
C THR A 230 13.07 -21.60 -6.36
N GLY A 231 14.24 -22.23 -6.49
CA GLY A 231 15.51 -21.68 -6.00
C GLY A 231 15.73 -21.87 -4.50
N ALA A 232 15.91 -20.76 -3.79
CA ALA A 232 16.35 -20.76 -2.40
C ALA A 232 15.29 -21.31 -1.43
N LYS A 233 15.75 -21.90 -0.33
CA LYS A 233 14.85 -22.35 0.75
C LYS A 233 14.18 -21.16 1.45
N PRO A 234 12.91 -21.31 1.86
CA PRO A 234 12.21 -20.27 2.61
C PRO A 234 12.86 -20.12 3.98
N ARG A 235 13.03 -18.89 4.44
CA ARG A 235 13.58 -18.59 5.77
C ARG A 235 12.63 -19.02 6.88
N SER A 236 11.34 -18.81 6.67
CA SER A 236 10.29 -19.16 7.62
C SER A 236 9.00 -19.57 6.91
N LYS A 237 8.20 -20.40 7.59
CA LYS A 237 6.85 -20.79 7.16
C LYS A 237 5.76 -19.85 7.67
N ILE A 238 6.13 -18.78 8.37
CA ILE A 238 5.17 -17.87 9.00
C ILE A 238 4.24 -17.20 8.00
N GLY A 239 4.73 -16.80 6.82
CA GLY A 239 3.91 -16.20 5.77
C GLY A 239 2.73 -17.10 5.36
N TYR A 240 2.95 -18.42 5.30
CA TYR A 240 1.85 -19.37 5.05
C TYR A 240 0.80 -19.36 6.16
N LYS A 241 1.21 -19.36 7.44
CA LYS A 241 0.28 -19.27 8.58
C LYS A 241 -0.52 -17.96 8.56
N VAL A 242 0.13 -16.85 8.23
CA VAL A 242 -0.53 -15.54 8.07
C VAL A 242 -1.58 -15.60 6.97
N ARG A 243 -1.25 -16.13 5.78
CA ARG A 243 -2.21 -16.29 4.68
C ARG A 243 -3.42 -17.14 5.07
N GLN A 244 -3.20 -18.25 5.77
CA GLN A 244 -4.29 -19.11 6.27
C GLN A 244 -5.21 -18.37 7.24
N LYS A 245 -4.64 -17.59 8.17
CA LYS A 245 -5.42 -16.75 9.09
C LYS A 245 -6.24 -15.68 8.35
N ILE A 246 -5.68 -15.07 7.31
CA ILE A 246 -6.37 -14.07 6.48
C ILE A 246 -7.48 -14.73 5.65
N MET A 247 -7.24 -15.94 5.13
CA MET A 247 -8.25 -16.69 4.38
C MET A 247 -9.52 -16.93 5.22
N MET A 248 -9.38 -17.17 6.53
CA MET A 248 -10.53 -17.26 7.42
C MET A 248 -11.37 -15.97 7.47
N HIS A 249 -10.74 -14.80 7.31
CA HIS A 249 -11.46 -13.52 7.20
C HIS A 249 -12.06 -13.31 5.81
N LEU A 250 -11.37 -13.73 4.75
CA LEU A 250 -11.90 -13.65 3.39
C LEU A 250 -13.15 -14.52 3.21
N ALA A 251 -13.17 -15.72 3.77
CA ALA A 251 -14.28 -16.66 3.63
C ALA A 251 -15.54 -16.24 4.41
N ASN A 252 -15.38 -15.49 5.50
CA ASN A 252 -16.47 -15.20 6.44
C ASN A 252 -16.92 -13.74 6.44
N THR A 253 -16.27 -12.85 5.70
CA THR A 253 -16.57 -11.41 5.75
C THR A 253 -16.48 -10.71 4.39
N ASP A 254 -16.85 -9.43 4.41
CA ASP A 254 -16.70 -8.42 3.36
C ASP A 254 -15.27 -8.12 2.89
N LEU A 255 -14.23 -8.76 3.45
CA LEU A 255 -12.83 -8.37 3.19
C LEU A 255 -12.46 -8.51 1.71
N SER A 256 -12.97 -9.53 1.01
CA SER A 256 -12.72 -9.68 -0.42
C SER A 256 -13.32 -8.54 -1.25
N ALA A 257 -14.52 -8.06 -0.88
CA ALA A 257 -15.16 -6.94 -1.56
C ALA A 257 -14.42 -5.62 -1.26
N ILE A 258 -13.99 -5.42 0.00
CA ILE A 258 -13.15 -4.28 0.39
C ILE A 258 -11.87 -4.28 -0.45
N LEU A 259 -11.13 -5.40 -0.53
CA LEU A 259 -9.89 -5.46 -1.32
C LEU A 259 -10.12 -5.17 -2.80
N CYS A 260 -11.17 -5.75 -3.40
CA CYS A 260 -11.51 -5.49 -4.79
C CYS A 260 -11.78 -3.99 -5.03
N SER A 261 -12.63 -3.37 -4.20
CA SER A 261 -12.92 -1.93 -4.32
C SER A 261 -11.69 -1.04 -4.16
N LEU A 262 -10.79 -1.36 -3.22
CA LEU A 262 -9.56 -0.61 -3.00
C LEU A 262 -8.57 -0.75 -4.16
N ILE A 263 -8.48 -1.92 -4.79
CA ILE A 263 -7.66 -2.14 -5.99
C ILE A 263 -8.23 -1.34 -7.16
N CYS A 264 -9.54 -1.37 -7.36
CA CYS A 264 -10.22 -0.63 -8.42
C CYS A 264 -10.19 0.90 -8.25
N LEU A 265 -9.59 1.44 -7.18
CA LEU A 265 -9.24 2.87 -7.11
C LEU A 265 -8.05 3.22 -8.04
N GLY A 266 -7.30 2.22 -8.50
CA GLY A 266 -6.24 2.37 -9.50
C GLY A 266 -6.73 2.05 -10.93
N PRO A 267 -5.87 2.26 -11.94
CA PRO A 267 -4.52 2.83 -11.85
C PRO A 267 -4.59 4.31 -11.52
N VAL A 268 -3.54 4.84 -10.89
CA VAL A 268 -3.42 6.29 -10.71
C VAL A 268 -3.11 6.93 -12.06
N SER A 269 -4.19 7.25 -12.78
CA SER A 269 -4.13 7.62 -14.20
C SER A 269 -3.35 8.91 -14.47
N LYS A 270 -3.23 9.83 -13.49
CA LYS A 270 -2.53 11.12 -13.68
C LYS A 270 -1.93 11.68 -12.38
N PRO A 271 -0.68 12.19 -12.39
CA PRO A 271 -0.27 13.22 -11.44
C PRO A 271 -0.84 14.57 -11.92
N HIS A 272 -2.06 14.93 -11.50
CA HIS A 272 -2.58 16.29 -11.74
C HIS A 272 -1.84 17.32 -10.87
N GLY A 273 -0.66 17.74 -11.32
CA GLY A 273 0.13 18.79 -10.67
C GLY A 273 0.58 18.44 -9.25
N ARG A 274 0.68 19.45 -8.37
CA ARG A 274 1.13 19.29 -6.96
C ARG A 274 0.19 18.44 -6.08
N ILE A 275 -0.91 17.94 -6.62
CA ILE A 275 -2.03 17.38 -5.85
C ILE A 275 -2.03 15.85 -5.91
N TYR A 276 -1.63 15.26 -7.04
CA TYR A 276 -1.59 13.80 -7.20
C TYR A 276 -0.18 13.37 -7.54
N ALA A 277 0.29 12.31 -6.89
CA ALA A 277 1.49 11.61 -7.30
C ALA A 277 1.23 10.12 -7.34
N TRP A 278 1.96 9.46 -8.21
CA TRP A 278 2.11 8.03 -8.20
C TRP A 278 2.63 7.56 -6.85
N PRO A 279 2.22 6.38 -6.37
CA PRO A 279 2.72 5.82 -5.12
C PRO A 279 4.24 5.90 -4.98
N SER A 280 5.00 5.51 -6.02
CA SER A 280 6.47 5.55 -6.00
C SER A 280 7.07 6.96 -5.91
N GLN A 281 6.30 7.99 -6.26
CA GLN A 281 6.72 9.40 -6.23
C GLN A 281 5.97 10.21 -5.16
N SER A 282 5.18 9.55 -4.33
CA SER A 282 4.29 10.22 -3.40
C SER A 282 5.07 10.94 -2.30
N ASN A 283 4.64 12.17 -1.98
CA ASN A 283 5.23 13.01 -0.96
C ASN A 283 4.50 12.77 0.36
N ALA A 284 5.24 12.51 1.43
CA ALA A 284 4.72 12.15 2.74
C ALA A 284 3.86 13.24 3.39
N HIS A 285 4.02 14.51 3.00
CA HIS A 285 3.22 15.62 3.50
C HIS A 285 2.08 15.96 2.57
N ALA A 286 2.36 16.07 1.26
CA ALA A 286 1.38 16.51 0.29
C ALA A 286 0.36 15.42 -0.04
N HIS A 287 0.78 14.16 -0.18
CA HIS A 287 -0.05 13.11 -0.80
C HIS A 287 -0.63 12.08 0.19
N GLN A 288 -0.37 12.22 1.49
CA GLN A 288 -0.70 11.18 2.48
C GLN A 288 -2.20 10.91 2.69
N ASN A 289 -3.10 11.80 2.28
CA ASN A 289 -4.54 11.60 2.44
C ASN A 289 -5.24 11.14 1.14
N PHE A 290 -4.49 11.01 0.03
CA PHE A 290 -5.09 10.74 -1.27
C PHE A 290 -5.43 9.25 -1.42
N PRO A 291 -6.67 8.88 -1.81
CA PRO A 291 -7.02 7.49 -2.05
C PRO A 291 -6.16 6.79 -3.11
N SER A 292 -5.58 7.57 -4.04
CA SER A 292 -4.68 7.08 -5.08
C SER A 292 -3.40 6.41 -4.55
N ILE A 293 -3.04 6.60 -3.28
CA ILE A 293 -1.90 5.90 -2.68
C ILE A 293 -2.25 4.47 -2.23
N ILE A 294 -3.51 4.06 -2.26
CA ILE A 294 -3.96 2.77 -1.72
C ILE A 294 -3.72 1.58 -2.67
N PRO A 295 -3.98 1.69 -3.99
CA PRO A 295 -4.00 0.52 -4.88
C PRO A 295 -2.71 -0.31 -4.85
N TRP A 296 -1.52 0.30 -4.92
CA TRP A 296 -0.26 -0.45 -4.87
C TRP A 296 -0.15 -1.39 -3.67
N ALA A 297 -0.59 -0.94 -2.49
CA ALA A 297 -0.53 -1.72 -1.25
C ALA A 297 -1.60 -2.80 -1.24
N ALA A 298 -2.81 -2.51 -1.75
CA ALA A 298 -3.89 -3.48 -1.88
C ALA A 298 -3.50 -4.61 -2.85
N ILE A 299 -2.94 -4.26 -4.00
CA ILE A 299 -2.46 -5.21 -5.01
C ILE A 299 -1.28 -6.01 -4.48
N GLY A 300 -0.31 -5.35 -3.83
CA GLY A 300 0.82 -6.03 -3.21
C GLY A 300 0.38 -7.03 -2.14
N PHE A 301 -0.70 -6.73 -1.40
CA PHE A 301 -1.31 -7.66 -0.47
C PHE A 301 -1.97 -8.86 -1.19
N VAL A 302 -2.79 -8.61 -2.21
CA VAL A 302 -3.42 -9.65 -3.05
C VAL A 302 -2.37 -10.55 -3.69
N LYS A 303 -1.28 -10.00 -4.22
CA LYS A 303 -0.13 -10.74 -4.78
C LYS A 303 0.38 -11.79 -3.81
N ASN A 304 0.56 -11.42 -2.54
CA ASN A 304 1.08 -12.36 -1.54
C ASN A 304 0.00 -13.35 -1.09
N LEU A 305 -1.27 -12.95 -1.02
CA LEU A 305 -2.36 -13.87 -0.71
C LEU A 305 -2.58 -14.94 -1.79
N ALA A 306 -2.41 -14.58 -3.07
CA ALA A 306 -2.50 -15.48 -4.22
C ALA A 306 -1.44 -16.61 -4.23
N LEU A 307 -0.45 -16.57 -3.35
CA LEU A 307 0.43 -17.71 -3.07
C LEU A 307 -0.28 -18.88 -2.35
N SER A 308 -1.53 -18.68 -1.91
CA SER A 308 -2.37 -19.70 -1.29
C SER A 308 -3.38 -20.23 -2.30
N GLU A 309 -3.39 -21.54 -2.55
CA GLU A 309 -4.29 -22.16 -3.52
C GLU A 309 -5.77 -21.86 -3.23
N ASP A 310 -6.18 -21.90 -1.95
CA ASP A 310 -7.56 -21.61 -1.55
C ASP A 310 -7.99 -20.16 -1.86
N VAL A 311 -7.06 -19.21 -1.72
CA VAL A 311 -7.32 -17.81 -2.08
C VAL A 311 -7.45 -17.69 -3.59
N SER A 312 -6.54 -18.31 -4.35
CA SER A 312 -6.60 -18.30 -5.81
C SER A 312 -7.90 -18.92 -6.33
N ARG A 313 -8.38 -19.99 -5.69
CA ARG A 313 -9.69 -20.59 -6.00
C ARG A 313 -10.84 -19.63 -5.72
N LEU A 314 -10.83 -18.96 -4.57
CA LEU A 314 -11.86 -17.97 -4.19
C LEU A 314 -11.93 -16.81 -5.19
N TRP A 315 -10.79 -16.32 -5.68
CA TRP A 315 -10.75 -15.15 -6.56
C TRP A 315 -10.87 -15.46 -8.04
N LYS A 316 -10.67 -16.71 -8.48
CA LYS A 316 -10.82 -17.11 -9.89
C LYS A 316 -12.17 -16.72 -10.51
N GLU A 317 -13.21 -16.58 -9.69
CA GLU A 317 -14.57 -16.22 -10.12
C GLU A 317 -14.86 -14.70 -10.02
N ASN A 318 -13.91 -13.89 -9.54
CA ASN A 318 -14.10 -12.46 -9.35
C ASN A 318 -13.64 -11.67 -10.60
N ASN A 319 -14.55 -11.54 -11.57
CA ASN A 319 -14.30 -10.81 -12.82
C ASN A 319 -13.88 -9.35 -12.57
N GLN A 320 -14.47 -8.67 -11.58
CA GLN A 320 -14.13 -7.29 -11.28
C GLN A 320 -12.68 -7.14 -10.81
N LEU A 321 -12.22 -8.03 -9.93
CA LEU A 321 -10.84 -8.04 -9.46
C LEU A 321 -9.89 -8.30 -10.63
N PHE A 322 -10.20 -9.29 -11.47
CA PHE A 322 -9.43 -9.58 -12.68
C PHE A 322 -9.32 -8.36 -13.60
N GLU A 323 -10.44 -7.70 -13.90
CA GLU A 323 -10.46 -6.51 -14.74
C GLU A 323 -9.62 -5.37 -14.15
N CYS A 324 -9.79 -5.06 -12.86
CA CYS A 324 -9.03 -4.00 -12.21
C CYS A 324 -7.52 -4.30 -12.18
N LEU A 325 -7.12 -5.56 -11.92
CA LEU A 325 -5.71 -5.96 -11.99
C LEU A 325 -5.14 -5.84 -13.40
N CYS A 326 -5.86 -6.30 -14.43
CA CYS A 326 -5.44 -6.15 -15.82
C CYS A 326 -5.31 -4.68 -16.22
N VAL A 327 -6.28 -3.85 -15.86
CA VAL A 327 -6.22 -2.40 -16.13
C VAL A 327 -5.00 -1.79 -15.46
N ILE A 328 -4.67 -2.14 -14.22
CA ILE A 328 -3.51 -1.58 -13.51
C ILE A 328 -2.19 -2.08 -14.08
N ALA A 329 -2.05 -3.40 -14.30
CA ALA A 329 -0.84 -3.99 -14.86
C ALA A 329 -0.50 -3.43 -16.24
N LYS A 330 -1.53 -3.04 -17.00
CA LYS A 330 -1.39 -2.56 -18.36
C LYS A 330 -1.28 -1.03 -18.43
N ARG A 331 -2.13 -0.29 -17.71
CA ARG A 331 -2.29 1.17 -17.84
C ARG A 331 -1.65 1.99 -16.73
N SER A 332 -1.21 1.38 -15.64
CA SER A 332 -0.60 2.20 -14.59
C SER A 332 0.71 2.80 -15.09
N PRO A 333 0.91 4.11 -14.89
CA PRO A 333 2.21 4.74 -15.12
C PRO A 333 3.20 4.50 -13.97
N ASP A 334 2.73 3.95 -12.84
CA ASP A 334 3.53 3.73 -11.64
C ASP A 334 4.12 2.32 -11.63
N TRP A 335 5.44 2.21 -11.70
CA TRP A 335 6.12 0.91 -11.73
C TRP A 335 5.77 0.03 -10.51
N LEU A 336 5.49 0.64 -9.34
CA LEU A 336 5.17 -0.10 -8.13
C LEU A 336 3.78 -0.74 -8.21
N GLU A 337 2.80 -0.06 -8.81
CA GLU A 337 1.49 -0.65 -9.14
C GLU A 337 1.62 -1.76 -10.19
N ILE A 338 2.33 -1.49 -11.29
CA ILE A 338 2.50 -2.44 -12.41
C ILE A 338 3.12 -3.74 -11.91
N VAL A 339 4.28 -3.67 -11.25
CA VAL A 339 5.01 -4.87 -10.79
C VAL A 339 4.15 -5.68 -9.82
N ASN A 340 3.43 -5.03 -8.90
CA ASN A 340 2.55 -5.77 -7.99
C ASN A 340 1.36 -6.41 -8.73
N ALA A 341 0.79 -5.72 -9.73
CA ALA A 341 -0.36 -6.23 -10.49
C ALA A 341 0.04 -7.39 -11.41
N GLU A 342 1.16 -7.29 -12.12
CA GLU A 342 1.70 -8.37 -12.96
C GLU A 342 1.98 -9.63 -12.14
N GLU A 343 2.59 -9.48 -10.96
CA GLU A 343 2.85 -10.60 -10.05
C GLU A 343 1.56 -11.18 -9.45
N ALA A 344 0.57 -10.34 -9.12
CA ALA A 344 -0.73 -10.82 -8.67
C ALA A 344 -1.44 -11.63 -9.77
N LEU A 345 -1.46 -11.13 -11.00
CA LEU A 345 -1.99 -11.83 -12.16
C LEU A 345 -1.25 -13.14 -12.43
N HIS A 346 0.09 -13.13 -12.30
CA HIS A 346 0.90 -14.35 -12.40
C HIS A 346 0.48 -15.36 -11.33
N HIS A 347 0.47 -15.01 -10.05
CA HIS A 347 0.10 -15.93 -8.97
C HIS A 347 -1.35 -16.43 -9.03
N LEU A 348 -2.25 -15.71 -9.72
CA LEU A 348 -3.63 -16.14 -9.96
C LEU A 348 -3.80 -16.97 -11.22
N GLY A 349 -2.77 -17.07 -12.08
CA GLY A 349 -2.85 -17.76 -13.36
C GLY A 349 -3.65 -16.98 -14.41
N TRP A 350 -3.69 -15.67 -14.28
CA TRP A 350 -4.47 -14.74 -15.12
C TRP A 350 -3.62 -13.92 -16.08
N ARG A 351 -2.28 -13.98 -15.98
CA ARG A 351 -1.36 -13.12 -16.74
C ARG A 351 -1.64 -13.12 -18.23
N ASP A 352 -1.82 -14.30 -18.82
CA ASP A 352 -2.04 -14.47 -20.27
C ASP A 352 -3.51 -14.28 -20.67
N SER A 353 -4.42 -14.12 -19.70
CA SER A 353 -5.84 -13.90 -19.93
C SER A 353 -6.20 -12.42 -20.03
N CYS A 354 -5.32 -11.51 -19.60
CA CYS A 354 -5.60 -10.09 -19.69
C CYS A 354 -5.80 -9.68 -21.16
N PRO A 355 -6.93 -9.03 -21.50
CA PRO A 355 -7.19 -8.61 -22.87
C PRO A 355 -6.10 -7.67 -23.36
N SER A 356 -5.73 -7.82 -24.63
CA SER A 356 -4.82 -6.88 -25.29
C SER A 356 -5.50 -5.52 -25.34
N PHE A 357 -4.71 -4.45 -25.27
CA PHE A 357 -5.20 -3.10 -25.51
C PHE A 357 -5.91 -2.97 -26.86
N HIS A 358 -5.36 -3.65 -27.87
CA HIS A 358 -5.84 -3.62 -29.24
C HIS A 358 -7.18 -4.35 -29.43
N ASP A 359 -7.64 -5.13 -28.45
CA ASP A 359 -8.94 -5.80 -28.56
C ASP A 359 -10.09 -4.78 -28.57
N ARG A 360 -9.90 -3.63 -27.92
CA ARG A 360 -10.95 -2.60 -27.73
C ARG A 360 -10.71 -1.28 -28.47
N CYS A 361 -9.50 -1.05 -28.93
CA CYS A 361 -9.18 0.15 -29.69
C CYS A 361 -8.09 -0.13 -30.74
N SER A 362 -7.90 0.82 -31.64
CA SER A 362 -6.79 0.86 -32.60
C SER A 362 -6.01 2.16 -32.40
N ASP A 363 -4.69 2.14 -32.57
CA ASP A 363 -3.90 3.36 -32.49
C ASP A 363 -4.28 4.35 -33.60
N TYR A 364 -4.06 5.64 -33.35
CA TYR A 364 -4.26 6.67 -34.35
C TYR A 364 -3.22 6.49 -35.48
N PRO A 365 -3.64 6.32 -36.74
CA PRO A 365 -2.72 5.96 -37.81
C PRO A 365 -1.69 7.09 -38.05
N LYS A 366 -0.42 6.70 -38.15
CA LYS A 366 0.74 7.60 -38.37
C LYS A 366 0.97 8.62 -37.25
N TRP A 367 0.48 8.37 -36.04
CA TRP A 367 0.90 9.17 -34.90
C TRP A 367 2.34 8.84 -34.53
N THR A 368 3.16 9.88 -34.34
CA THR A 368 4.53 9.78 -33.81
C THR A 368 4.78 10.88 -32.78
N PHE A 369 5.77 10.67 -31.92
CA PHE A 369 6.15 11.57 -30.84
C PHE A 369 7.16 12.64 -31.29
N LEU A 370 6.82 13.93 -31.20
CA LEU A 370 7.75 15.08 -31.38
C LEU A 370 8.80 14.92 -32.51
N ASP A 371 8.37 14.57 -33.72
CA ASP A 371 9.23 14.35 -34.91
C ASP A 371 10.25 13.22 -34.81
N SER A 372 10.16 12.39 -33.76
CA SER A 372 10.86 11.12 -33.69
C SER A 372 10.12 10.03 -34.47
N ASP A 373 10.80 8.91 -34.68
CA ASP A 373 10.20 7.68 -35.21
C ASP A 373 9.47 6.87 -34.10
N GLU A 374 9.38 7.39 -32.87
CA GLU A 374 8.69 6.71 -31.78
C GLU A 374 7.16 6.80 -31.97
N ASP A 375 6.50 5.65 -31.99
CA ASP A 375 5.08 5.48 -32.25
C ASP A 375 4.36 4.77 -31.08
N CYS A 376 3.08 4.43 -31.28
CA CYS A 376 2.29 3.79 -30.23
C CYS A 376 2.82 2.41 -29.77
N PRO A 377 3.27 1.51 -30.66
CA PRO A 377 4.01 0.31 -30.27
C PRO A 377 5.18 0.59 -29.33
N GLN A 378 6.01 1.58 -29.64
CA GLN A 378 7.14 1.92 -28.78
C GLN A 378 6.68 2.47 -27.42
N PHE A 379 5.59 3.24 -27.39
CA PHE A 379 4.99 3.71 -26.14
C PHE A 379 4.43 2.58 -25.27
N GLU A 380 3.97 1.48 -25.87
CA GLU A 380 3.55 0.27 -25.16
C GLU A 380 4.76 -0.51 -24.61
N GLU A 381 5.75 -0.78 -25.47
CA GLU A 381 6.92 -1.59 -25.14
C GLU A 381 7.79 -0.92 -24.07
N GLU A 382 8.12 0.36 -24.28
CA GLU A 382 8.98 1.16 -23.40
C GLU A 382 8.21 1.83 -22.25
N ARG A 383 6.88 1.63 -22.19
CA ARG A 383 5.98 2.20 -21.18
C ARG A 383 6.07 3.73 -21.07
N TYR A 384 6.27 4.40 -22.20
CA TYR A 384 6.44 5.85 -22.28
C TYR A 384 5.17 6.65 -21.97
N CYS A 385 3.99 6.04 -21.94
CA CYS A 385 2.73 6.71 -21.63
C CYS A 385 2.79 7.52 -20.31
N ALA A 386 3.48 6.98 -19.28
CA ALA A 386 3.66 7.64 -17.99
C ALA A 386 4.42 8.97 -18.10
N THR A 387 5.54 8.94 -18.81
CA THR A 387 6.53 10.02 -18.84
C THR A 387 6.22 11.04 -19.93
N TYR A 388 5.78 10.56 -21.09
CA TYR A 388 5.67 11.32 -22.33
C TYR A 388 4.25 11.33 -22.90
N GLY A 389 3.30 10.61 -22.30
CA GLY A 389 1.98 10.41 -22.87
C GLY A 389 1.13 11.68 -23.02
N GLU A 390 1.39 12.73 -22.24
CA GLU A 390 0.69 14.04 -22.36
C GLU A 390 1.38 15.01 -23.32
N THR A 391 2.63 14.74 -23.72
CA THR A 391 3.36 15.60 -24.63
C THR A 391 2.71 15.51 -26.01
N LYS A 392 2.32 16.67 -26.53
CA LYS A 392 1.66 16.80 -27.82
C LYS A 392 2.70 16.85 -28.93
N ASN A 393 2.47 16.10 -30.01
CA ASN A 393 3.26 16.23 -31.23
C ASN A 393 2.91 17.52 -32.01
N GLU A 394 3.51 17.74 -33.18
CA GLU A 394 3.26 18.92 -34.02
C GLU A 394 1.77 19.11 -34.39
N ASN A 395 1.02 18.00 -34.46
CA ASN A 395 -0.42 18.00 -34.74
C ASN A 395 -1.28 18.25 -33.49
N GLY A 396 -0.68 18.57 -32.34
CA GLY A 396 -1.38 18.86 -31.10
C GLY A 396 -1.98 17.64 -30.40
N THR A 397 -1.64 16.42 -30.84
CA THR A 397 -2.18 15.14 -30.33
C THR A 397 -1.14 14.45 -29.45
N SER A 398 -1.52 14.02 -28.24
CA SER A 398 -0.63 13.32 -27.31
C SER A 398 -0.76 11.79 -27.41
N ALA A 399 0.16 11.03 -26.82
CA ALA A 399 0.06 9.56 -26.83
C ALA A 399 -1.15 9.07 -26.03
N ASN A 400 -1.52 9.78 -24.96
CA ASN A 400 -2.73 9.50 -24.17
C ASN A 400 -4.02 9.70 -24.99
N GLU A 401 -3.96 10.45 -26.09
CA GLU A 401 -5.06 10.63 -27.04
C GLU A 401 -4.96 9.62 -28.19
N ALA A 402 -3.75 9.36 -28.70
CA ALA A 402 -3.53 8.59 -29.92
C ALA A 402 -3.33 7.08 -29.71
N CYS A 403 -2.76 6.66 -28.60
CA CYS A 403 -2.29 5.29 -28.39
C CYS A 403 -3.17 4.51 -27.43
N CYS A 404 -3.55 3.31 -27.86
CA CYS A 404 -4.33 2.35 -27.09
C CYS A 404 -3.70 1.96 -25.76
N ALA A 405 -2.40 1.71 -25.78
CA ALA A 405 -1.62 1.35 -24.59
C ALA A 405 -1.67 2.46 -23.53
N CYS A 406 -1.75 3.71 -23.96
CA CYS A 406 -1.85 4.87 -23.09
C CYS A 406 -3.30 5.19 -22.67
N GLY A 407 -4.27 4.37 -23.06
CA GLY A 407 -5.69 4.55 -22.76
C GLY A 407 -6.46 5.43 -23.76
N GLY A 408 -5.80 5.90 -24.82
CA GLY A 408 -6.41 6.63 -25.93
C GLY A 408 -6.78 5.71 -27.10
N GLY A 409 -6.51 6.19 -28.31
CA GLY A 409 -6.76 5.47 -29.55
C GLY A 409 -8.20 5.61 -30.06
N ILE A 410 -8.46 4.98 -31.20
CA ILE A 410 -9.75 4.93 -31.88
C ILE A 410 -10.51 3.71 -31.34
N PRO A 411 -11.68 3.88 -30.69
CA PRO A 411 -12.47 2.73 -30.23
C PRO A 411 -12.88 1.83 -31.40
N ASN A 412 -12.72 0.51 -31.24
CA ASN A 412 -13.15 -0.46 -32.24
C ASN A 412 -14.70 -0.50 -32.26
N LYS A 413 -15.35 0.29 -33.12
CA LYS A 413 -16.83 0.45 -33.18
C LYS A 413 -17.64 -0.82 -33.55
N GLY A 414 -17.02 -2.01 -33.58
CA GLY A 414 -17.60 -3.23 -34.17
C GLY A 414 -17.67 -4.47 -33.27
N LYS A 415 -17.27 -4.39 -32.00
CA LYS A 415 -17.41 -5.50 -31.03
C LYS A 415 -17.97 -4.99 -29.70
N ALA A 416 -19.04 -4.21 -29.76
CA ALA A 416 -19.81 -3.93 -28.55
C ALA A 416 -20.32 -5.27 -28.01
N ASP A 417 -20.01 -5.54 -26.74
CA ASP A 417 -20.34 -6.76 -26.00
C ASP A 417 -21.80 -7.19 -26.19
N THR A 418 -22.05 -8.16 -27.07
CA THR A 418 -23.33 -8.87 -27.10
C THR A 418 -23.51 -9.81 -25.90
N ASN A 419 -22.55 -9.86 -24.96
CA ASN A 419 -22.56 -10.78 -23.83
C ASN A 419 -22.85 -10.16 -22.45
N HIS A 420 -23.19 -8.87 -22.34
CA HIS A 420 -23.48 -8.25 -21.03
C HIS A 420 -24.92 -7.79 -20.77
N ASN A 421 -25.84 -7.93 -21.72
CA ASN A 421 -27.22 -7.46 -21.52
C ASN A 421 -28.26 -8.53 -21.14
N ASN A 422 -27.87 -9.74 -20.73
CA ASN A 422 -28.84 -10.82 -20.46
C ASN A 422 -29.06 -11.21 -18.99
N MET A 423 -28.68 -10.37 -18.02
CA MET A 423 -28.87 -10.68 -16.59
C MET A 423 -29.89 -9.82 -15.82
N ASN A 424 -30.53 -8.81 -16.43
CA ASN A 424 -31.39 -7.88 -15.67
C ASN A 424 -32.87 -7.78 -16.09
N ASN A 425 -33.39 -8.63 -16.97
CA ASN A 425 -34.79 -8.50 -17.44
C ASN A 425 -35.85 -9.44 -16.82
N ASN A 426 -35.56 -10.13 -15.72
CA ASN A 426 -36.54 -11.05 -15.09
C ASN A 426 -36.99 -10.67 -13.67
N LYS A 427 -37.12 -9.37 -13.33
CA LYS A 427 -37.56 -8.99 -11.97
C LYS A 427 -38.54 -7.83 -11.83
N GLU A 428 -39.28 -7.49 -12.88
CA GLU A 428 -40.37 -6.50 -12.79
C GLU A 428 -41.63 -7.01 -13.49
N GLU A 429 -42.24 -8.08 -12.99
CA GLU A 429 -43.62 -8.42 -13.39
C GLU A 429 -44.37 -9.21 -12.31
N GLU A 430 -44.35 -8.74 -11.06
CA GLU A 430 -45.25 -9.26 -10.00
C GLU A 430 -45.34 -8.22 -8.87
N ASP A 431 -46.17 -7.17 -9.04
CA ASP A 431 -46.90 -6.49 -7.95
C ASP A 431 -47.64 -5.22 -8.44
N LYS A 432 -48.73 -5.41 -9.19
CA LYS A 432 -49.80 -4.39 -9.33
C LYS A 432 -51.15 -5.06 -9.57
N SER A 433 -51.75 -5.67 -8.56
CA SER A 433 -53.19 -5.91 -8.54
C SER A 433 -53.67 -6.36 -7.15
N SER A 434 -53.93 -5.41 -6.25
CA SER A 434 -54.89 -5.56 -5.14
C SER A 434 -54.81 -4.33 -4.23
N TYR A 435 -55.53 -3.26 -4.55
CA TYR A 435 -56.12 -2.33 -3.57
C TYR A 435 -57.13 -1.45 -4.29
N GLN A 436 -58.32 -2.02 -4.49
CA GLN A 436 -59.57 -1.27 -4.53
C GLN A 436 -60.52 -2.01 -3.59
N ASP A 437 -61.04 -1.23 -2.63
CA ASP A 437 -62.19 -1.45 -1.74
C ASP A 437 -61.85 -1.44 -0.23
N LEU A 438 -62.43 -0.42 0.40
CA LEU A 438 -62.59 -0.06 1.82
C LEU A 438 -61.54 0.86 2.46
#